data_AF-A0A817JFI8-F1
#
_entry.id   AF-A0A817JFI8-F1
#
_cell.length_a   1.000
_cell.length_b   1.000
_cell.length_c   1.000
_cell.angle_alpha   90.00
_cell.angle_beta   90.00
_cell.angle_gamma   90.00
#
_symmetry.space_group_name_H-M   'P 1'
#
loop_
_entity.id
_entity.type
_entity.pdbx_description
1 polymer ?
#
loop_
_entity_poly.entity_id
_entity_poly.type
_entity_poly.pdbx_seq_one_letter_code
_entity_poly.pdbx_strand_id
1 'polypeptide(L)'
;MDEDWKDKELALEKYNLRSFSEEFMRQVIDFVDHAGPGSKHGRSWKAIHHRFRTIPDRSYISRFRQYLEHHGTKRQKTQDLDSLVYKKLVDARQKNLVVHDLAIQRWV
;
A
#
# COMPACT_ATOMS: atom_id res chain seq x y z
N MET A 1 -12.99 28.75 16.43
CA MET A 1 -13.48 27.36 16.34
C MET A 1 -12.46 26.65 15.48
N ASP A 2 -11.39 26.09 16.04
CA ASP A 2 -10.29 25.51 15.26
C ASP A 2 -9.67 24.30 15.97
N GLU A 3 -10.51 23.40 16.48
CA GLU A 3 -10.10 22.12 17.10
C GLU A 3 -10.44 20.88 16.22
N ASP A 4 -11.28 21.02 15.19
CA ASP A 4 -11.79 19.90 14.36
C ASP A 4 -10.74 19.29 13.41
N TRP A 5 -9.64 19.99 13.12
CA TRP A 5 -8.60 19.47 12.21
C TRP A 5 -7.57 18.59 12.92
N LYS A 6 -7.24 18.90 14.18
CA LYS A 6 -6.32 18.09 15.00
C LYS A 6 -6.93 16.73 15.34
N ASP A 7 -8.24 16.67 15.58
CA ASP A 7 -8.93 15.40 15.84
C ASP A 7 -8.96 14.48 14.62
N LYS A 8 -9.00 15.03 13.39
CA LYS A 8 -8.90 14.24 12.15
C LYS A 8 -7.49 13.70 11.92
N GLU A 9 -6.46 14.49 12.25
CA GLU A 9 -5.05 14.11 12.15
C GLU A 9 -4.67 13.07 13.22
N LEU A 10 -5.15 13.24 14.46
CA LEU A 10 -5.03 12.23 15.54
C LEU A 10 -5.80 10.95 15.23
N ALA A 11 -6.98 11.04 14.58
CA ALA A 11 -7.74 9.87 14.14
C ALA A 11 -7.02 9.10 13.01
N LEU A 12 -6.22 9.79 12.18
CA LEU A 12 -5.36 9.17 11.18
C LEU A 12 -4.14 8.47 11.81
N GLU A 13 -3.54 9.05 12.85
CA GLU A 13 -2.42 8.43 13.60
C GLU A 13 -2.84 7.20 14.40
N LYS A 14 -4.07 7.17 14.93
CA LYS A 14 -4.62 6.03 15.69
C LYS A 14 -4.73 4.73 14.88
N TYR A 15 -4.53 4.81 13.56
CA TYR A 15 -4.68 3.71 12.63
C TYR A 15 -3.54 3.64 11.62
N ASN A 16 -2.32 3.58 12.15
CA ASN A 16 -1.10 3.46 11.35
C ASN A 16 -1.05 2.11 10.63
N LEU A 17 -1.51 2.05 9.37
CA LEU A 17 -1.43 0.83 8.54
C LEU A 17 -0.01 0.28 8.43
N ARG A 18 1.02 1.11 8.64
CA ARG A 18 2.43 0.69 8.63
C ARG A 18 2.80 -0.20 9.82
N SER A 19 1.96 -0.30 10.86
CA SER A 19 2.17 -1.22 11.98
C SER A 19 1.88 -2.68 11.60
N PHE A 20 1.15 -2.92 10.51
CA PHE A 20 0.88 -4.26 9.99
C PHE A 20 1.90 -4.61 8.90
N SER A 21 2.37 -5.87 8.88
CA SER A 21 3.21 -6.34 7.79
C SER A 21 2.40 -6.52 6.51
N GLU A 22 3.04 -6.35 5.35
CA GLU A 22 2.38 -6.55 4.06
C GLU A 22 1.85 -7.99 3.89
N GLU A 23 2.63 -8.98 4.34
CA GLU A 23 2.22 -10.39 4.34
C GLU A 23 0.95 -10.61 5.17
N PHE A 24 0.85 -9.98 6.34
CA PHE A 24 -0.35 -10.04 7.16
C PHE A 24 -1.55 -9.45 6.43
N MET A 25 -1.40 -8.28 5.81
CA MET A 25 -2.48 -7.65 5.03
C MET A 25 -2.93 -8.57 3.88
N ARG A 26 -2.01 -9.19 3.15
CA ARG A 26 -2.33 -10.15 2.07
C ARG A 26 -3.10 -11.35 2.61
N GLN A 27 -2.64 -11.98 3.69
CA GLN A 27 -3.34 -13.10 4.33
C GLN A 27 -4.76 -12.76 4.76
N VAL A 28 -4.97 -11.53 5.24
CA VAL A 28 -6.31 -11.03 5.62
C VAL A 28 -7.18 -10.89 4.39
N ILE A 29 -6.70 -10.24 3.32
CA ILE A 29 -7.47 -10.07 2.08
C ILE A 29 -7.77 -11.41 1.42
N ASP A 30 -6.78 -12.31 1.33
CA ASP A 30 -6.96 -13.66 0.81
C ASP A 30 -8.01 -14.42 1.63
N PHE A 31 -8.03 -14.26 2.95
CA PHE A 31 -9.06 -14.85 3.78
C PHE A 31 -10.43 -14.15 3.62
N VAL A 32 -10.51 -12.89 3.29
CA VAL A 32 -11.81 -12.27 3.01
C VAL A 32 -12.38 -12.78 1.69
N ASP A 33 -11.51 -12.91 0.68
CA ASP A 33 -11.89 -13.17 -0.71
C ASP A 33 -12.06 -14.66 -1.02
N HIS A 34 -11.25 -15.55 -0.44
CA HIS A 34 -11.34 -17.00 -0.63
C HIS A 34 -12.31 -17.64 0.36
N ALA A 35 -13.55 -17.16 0.40
CA ALA A 35 -14.64 -17.88 1.03
C ALA A 35 -14.89 -19.19 0.24
N GLY A 36 -15.05 -20.33 0.94
CA GLY A 36 -14.95 -21.67 0.34
C GLY A 36 -15.92 -21.94 -0.82
N PRO A 37 -15.74 -23.05 -1.55
CA PRO A 37 -16.57 -23.38 -2.72
C PRO A 37 -18.05 -23.44 -2.31
N GLY A 38 -18.83 -22.44 -2.73
CA GLY A 38 -20.28 -22.37 -2.46
C GLY A 38 -20.78 -21.07 -1.81
N SER A 39 -19.91 -20.20 -1.29
CA SER A 39 -20.35 -18.93 -0.70
C SER A 39 -20.38 -17.80 -1.74
N LYS A 40 -21.58 -17.41 -2.19
CA LYS A 40 -21.83 -16.17 -2.96
C LYS A 40 -21.53 -14.89 -2.18
N HIS A 41 -21.34 -14.99 -0.87
CA HIS A 41 -21.09 -13.88 0.04
C HIS A 41 -19.73 -14.08 0.71
N GLY A 42 -18.90 -13.03 0.75
CA GLY A 42 -17.60 -13.05 1.43
C GLY A 42 -17.72 -13.45 2.91
N ARG A 43 -16.58 -13.76 3.55
CA ARG A 43 -16.59 -14.19 4.97
C ARG A 43 -17.20 -13.10 5.86
N SER A 44 -17.99 -13.53 6.86
CA SER A 44 -18.61 -12.60 7.81
C SER A 44 -17.56 -11.91 8.67
N TRP A 45 -17.84 -10.67 9.10
CA TRP A 45 -16.94 -9.92 9.98
C TRP A 45 -16.60 -10.68 11.26
N LYS A 46 -17.57 -11.40 11.82
CA LYS A 46 -17.36 -12.24 13.01
C LYS A 46 -16.29 -13.30 12.80
N ALA A 47 -16.26 -13.94 11.62
CA ALA A 47 -15.25 -14.94 11.28
C ALA A 47 -13.87 -14.28 11.04
N ILE A 48 -13.85 -13.12 10.40
CA ILE A 48 -12.62 -12.35 10.14
C ILE A 48 -11.99 -11.90 11.46
N HIS A 49 -12.77 -11.28 12.34
CA HIS A 49 -12.30 -10.80 13.65
C HIS A 49 -11.88 -11.95 14.58
N HIS A 50 -12.55 -13.11 14.50
CA HIS A 50 -12.14 -14.29 15.27
C HIS A 50 -10.73 -14.77 14.89
N ARG A 51 -10.42 -14.80 13.58
CA ARG A 51 -9.11 -15.23 13.06
C ARG A 51 -8.04 -14.14 13.18
N PHE A 52 -8.40 -12.88 12.96
CA PHE A 52 -7.51 -11.73 12.95
C PHE A 52 -7.92 -10.71 14.01
N ARG A 53 -7.73 -11.06 15.28
CA ARG A 53 -8.09 -10.22 16.44
C ARG A 53 -7.36 -8.88 16.49
N THR A 54 -6.24 -8.76 15.77
CA THR A 54 -5.45 -7.53 15.67
C THR A 54 -6.13 -6.46 14.83
N ILE A 55 -7.18 -6.79 14.06
CA ILE A 55 -7.89 -5.84 13.21
C ILE A 55 -9.06 -5.24 14.02
N PRO A 56 -9.04 -3.93 14.31
CA PRO A 56 -10.05 -3.31 15.17
C PRO A 56 -11.44 -3.25 14.53
N ASP A 57 -11.50 -3.02 13.22
CA ASP A 57 -12.76 -2.77 12.53
C ASP A 57 -12.73 -3.25 11.06
N ARG A 58 -13.93 -3.33 10.46
CA ARG A 58 -14.10 -3.78 9.06
C ARG A 58 -13.50 -2.82 8.03
N SER A 59 -13.32 -1.54 8.36
CA SER A 59 -12.81 -0.53 7.44
C SER A 59 -11.35 -0.80 7.07
N TYR A 60 -10.60 -1.48 7.96
CA TYR A 60 -9.25 -1.95 7.70
C TYR A 60 -9.14 -2.87 6.49
N ILE A 61 -10.17 -3.66 6.17
CA ILE A 61 -10.12 -4.54 5.00
C ILE A 61 -10.01 -3.69 3.73
N SER A 62 -10.87 -2.68 3.59
CA SER A 62 -10.82 -1.75 2.45
C SER A 62 -9.49 -0.98 2.42
N ARG A 63 -8.99 -0.57 3.59
CA ARG A 63 -7.70 0.13 3.71
C ARG A 63 -6.51 -0.76 3.37
N PHE A 64 -6.54 -2.04 3.73
CA PHE A 64 -5.52 -3.02 3.33
C PHE A 64 -5.55 -3.28 1.83
N ARG A 65 -6.73 -3.36 1.20
CA ARG A 65 -6.82 -3.44 -0.26
C ARG A 65 -6.17 -2.24 -0.93
N GLN A 66 -6.59 -1.03 -0.53
CA GLN A 66 -5.99 0.20 -1.05
C GLN A 66 -4.49 0.28 -0.78
N TYR A 67 -4.04 -0.12 0.40
CA TYR A 67 -2.62 -0.11 0.73
C TYR A 67 -1.83 -1.10 -0.12
N LEU A 68 -2.32 -2.33 -0.30
CA LEU A 68 -1.67 -3.33 -1.14
C LEU A 68 -1.65 -2.94 -2.62
N GLU A 69 -2.73 -2.33 -3.10
CA GLU A 69 -2.86 -1.85 -4.48
C GLU A 69 -1.96 -0.63 -4.76
N HIS A 70 -1.91 0.34 -3.85
CA HIS A 70 -1.18 1.59 -4.05
C HIS A 70 0.27 1.57 -3.57
N HIS A 71 0.59 0.80 -2.54
CA HIS A 71 1.93 0.86 -1.95
C HIS A 71 2.88 -0.20 -2.47
N GLY A 72 2.46 -1.32 -3.07
CA GLY A 72 3.41 -2.35 -3.53
C GLY A 72 4.43 -2.78 -2.46
N THR A 73 5.35 -3.69 -2.80
CA THR A 73 6.49 -3.96 -1.90
C THR A 73 7.54 -2.88 -2.08
N LYS A 74 8.37 -2.60 -1.06
CA LYS A 74 9.58 -1.77 -1.21
C LYS A 74 10.42 -2.22 -2.42
N ARG A 75 10.57 -3.55 -2.58
CA ARG A 75 11.26 -4.18 -3.69
C ARG A 75 10.65 -3.79 -5.04
N GLN A 76 9.33 -3.82 -5.15
CA GLN A 76 8.61 -3.47 -6.37
C GLN A 76 8.80 -2.00 -6.71
N LYS A 77 8.69 -1.10 -5.71
CA LYS A 77 9.01 0.31 -5.93
C LYS A 77 10.45 0.54 -6.35
N THR A 78 11.40 -0.17 -5.75
CA THR A 78 12.81 -0.08 -6.17
C THR A 78 13.00 -0.56 -7.61
N GLN A 79 12.35 -1.65 -8.00
CA GLN A 79 12.38 -2.13 -9.39
C GLN A 79 11.74 -1.14 -10.37
N ASP A 80 10.63 -0.51 -9.98
CA ASP A 80 9.95 0.51 -10.78
C ASP A 80 10.84 1.76 -10.94
N LEU A 81 11.47 2.20 -9.85
CA LEU A 81 12.43 3.31 -9.88
C LEU A 81 13.66 2.99 -10.75
N ASP A 82 14.25 1.82 -10.59
CA ASP A 82 15.38 1.37 -11.39
C ASP A 82 15.02 1.36 -12.88
N SER A 83 13.84 0.83 -13.22
CA SER A 83 13.34 0.80 -14.60
C SER A 83 13.12 2.19 -15.18
N LEU A 84 12.58 3.11 -14.38
CA LEU A 84 12.33 4.50 -14.77
C LEU A 84 13.63 5.28 -14.99
N VAL A 85 14.57 5.18 -14.05
CA VAL A 85 15.88 5.84 -14.14
C VAL A 85 16.65 5.29 -15.34
N TYR A 86 16.66 3.97 -15.53
CA TYR A 86 17.31 3.35 -16.68
C TYR A 86 16.75 3.87 -18.02
N LYS A 87 15.42 3.93 -18.16
CA LYS A 87 14.78 4.48 -19.36
C LYS A 87 15.18 5.94 -19.62
N LYS A 88 15.23 6.77 -18.59
CA LYS A 88 15.65 8.18 -18.71
C LYS A 88 17.12 8.33 -19.13
N LEU A 89 18.00 7.45 -18.64
CA LEU A 89 19.40 7.42 -19.07
C LEU A 89 19.56 7.01 -20.53
N VAL A 90 18.78 6.02 -21.00
CA VAL A 90 18.76 5.61 -22.41
C VAL A 90 18.26 6.76 -23.29
N ASP A 91 17.17 7.42 -22.91
CA ASP A 91 16.63 8.58 -23.63
C ASP A 91 17.64 9.75 -23.68
N ALA A 92 18.34 10.01 -22.58
CA ALA A 92 19.37 11.04 -22.52
C ALA A 92 20.55 10.72 -23.44
N ARG A 93 20.98 9.46 -23.49
CA ARG A 93 22.02 8.99 -24.41
C ARG A 93 21.60 9.17 -25.87
N GLN A 94 20.37 8.80 -26.23
CA GLN A 94 19.85 9.00 -27.59
C GLN A 94 19.82 10.48 -28.00
N LYS A 95 19.61 11.38 -27.05
CA LYS A 95 19.57 12.83 -27.27
C LYS A 95 20.93 13.52 -27.09
N ASN A 96 22.01 12.77 -26.85
CA ASN A 96 23.34 13.29 -26.50
C ASN A 96 23.32 14.30 -25.33
N LEU A 97 22.45 14.07 -24.35
CA LEU A 97 22.36 14.90 -23.14
C LEU A 97 23.31 14.38 -22.06
N VAL A 98 24.04 15.29 -21.42
CA VAL A 98 24.84 14.98 -20.24
C VAL A 98 23.91 14.88 -19.03
N VAL A 99 23.98 13.76 -18.32
CA VAL A 99 23.20 13.51 -17.09
C VAL A 99 24.12 13.69 -15.90
N HIS A 100 23.73 14.59 -14.99
CA HIS A 100 24.39 14.78 -13.70
C HIS A 100 23.58 14.13 -12.58
N ASP A 101 24.22 13.84 -11.44
CA ASP A 101 23.53 13.24 -10.28
C ASP A 101 22.34 14.06 -9.80
N LEU A 102 22.43 15.40 -9.86
CA LEU A 102 21.32 16.32 -9.57
C LEU A 102 20.13 16.14 -10.51
N ALA A 103 20.35 15.72 -11.75
CA ALA A 103 19.28 15.45 -12.71
C ALA A 103 18.57 14.14 -12.38
N ILE A 104 19.32 13.12 -11.94
CA ILE A 104 18.77 11.83 -11.49
C ILE A 104 17.91 12.02 -10.24
N GLN A 105 18.37 12.83 -9.28
CA GLN A 105 17.62 13.18 -8.07
C GLN A 105 16.30 13.92 -8.34
N ARG A 106 16.16 14.57 -9.51
CA ARG A 106 14.92 15.29 -9.89
C ARG A 106 13.91 14.41 -10.64
N TRP A 107 14.27 13.18 -10.98
CA TRP A 107 13.37 12.24 -11.67
C TRP A 107 12.52 11.39 -10.71
N VAL A 108 12.84 11.45 -9.41
CA VAL A 108 12.20 10.72 -8.31
C VAL A 108 11.56 11.72 -7.36
#